data_AF-A0A959A484-F1
#
_entry.id   AF-A0A959A484-F1
#
_cell.length_a   1.000
_cell.length_b   1.000
_cell.length_c   1.000
_cell.angle_alpha   90.00
_cell.angle_beta   90.00
_cell.angle_gamma   90.00
#
_symmetry.space_group_name_H-M   'P 1'
#
loop_
_entity.id
_entity.type
_entity.pdbx_description
1 polymer ?
#
loop_
_entity_poly.entity_id
_entity_poly.type
_entity_poly.pdbx_seq_one_letter_code
_entity_poly.pdbx_strand_id
1 'polypeptide(L)'
;MSESAILIKSLPSINLVDISIVIVGIIIGNIVFNNFEKHLPIYRRILKLFIVLLVLITVGVFLGRIFFYGLLLLTTIGQIILHTWYFPKHGINGLTAEPYEEYLDLIEKMKNKKKGNRTRPQ
;
A
#
# COMPACT_ATOMS: atom_id res chain seq x y z
N MET A 1 -8.40 11.09 -25.16
CA MET A 1 -7.58 9.86 -25.09
C MET A 1 -7.82 9.09 -26.37
N SER A 2 -6.82 8.38 -26.90
CA SER A 2 -6.98 7.58 -28.13
C SER A 2 -8.03 6.48 -27.92
N GLU A 3 -8.76 6.11 -28.96
CA GLU A 3 -9.72 5.01 -28.87
C GLU A 3 -9.03 3.64 -28.78
N SER A 4 -7.83 3.53 -29.36
CA SER A 4 -7.01 2.33 -29.38
C SER A 4 -5.63 2.53 -28.77
N ALA A 5 -5.01 1.44 -28.34
CA ALA A 5 -3.64 1.45 -27.83
C ALA A 5 -2.62 1.72 -28.95
N ILE A 6 -1.49 2.33 -28.60
CA ILE A 6 -0.47 2.77 -29.57
C ILE A 6 0.19 1.57 -30.27
N LEU A 7 0.62 0.55 -29.51
CA LEU A 7 1.35 -0.59 -30.05
C LEU A 7 0.40 -1.70 -30.54
N ILE A 8 -0.72 -1.91 -29.82
CA ILE A 8 -1.69 -2.96 -30.13
C ILE A 8 -3.02 -2.31 -30.51
N LYS A 9 -3.12 -1.86 -31.77
CA LYS A 9 -4.27 -1.08 -32.27
C LYS A 9 -5.62 -1.80 -32.19
N SER A 10 -5.63 -3.12 -32.07
CA SER A 10 -6.85 -3.92 -31.90
C SER A 10 -7.42 -3.86 -30.48
N LEU A 11 -6.63 -3.39 -29.50
CA LEU A 11 -7.07 -3.26 -28.12
C LEU A 11 -7.51 -1.83 -27.81
N PRO A 12 -8.56 -1.67 -26.99
CA PRO A 12 -8.98 -0.35 -26.54
C PRO A 12 -7.90 0.26 -25.65
N SER A 13 -7.71 1.57 -25.78
CA SER A 13 -6.90 2.34 -24.83
C SER A 13 -7.63 2.48 -23.50
N ILE A 14 -6.90 2.90 -22.47
CA ILE A 14 -7.50 3.29 -21.20
C ILE A 14 -8.26 4.62 -21.33
N ASN A 15 -9.21 4.87 -20.43
CA ASN A 15 -9.96 6.12 -20.36
C ASN A 15 -9.91 6.77 -18.95
N LEU A 16 -10.60 7.89 -18.77
CA LEU A 16 -10.62 8.62 -17.49
C LEU A 16 -11.28 7.82 -16.35
N VAL A 17 -12.23 6.94 -16.64
CA VAL A 17 -12.86 6.09 -15.62
C VAL A 17 -11.85 5.08 -15.08
N ASP A 18 -11.06 4.47 -15.95
CA ASP A 18 -10.00 3.53 -15.56
C ASP A 18 -8.97 4.20 -14.63
N ILE A 19 -8.56 5.43 -14.96
CA ILE A 19 -7.65 6.23 -14.15
C ILE A 19 -8.29 6.60 -12.80
N SER A 20 -9.58 6.98 -12.80
CA SER A 20 -10.30 7.35 -11.59
C SER A 20 -10.41 6.19 -10.60
N ILE A 21 -10.62 4.97 -11.09
CA ILE A 21 -10.61 3.75 -10.25
C ILE A 21 -9.28 3.61 -9.51
N VAL A 22 -8.16 3.80 -10.23
CA VAL A 22 -6.82 3.71 -9.62
C VAL A 22 -6.60 4.81 -8.59
N ILE A 23 -7.01 6.05 -8.87
CA ILE A 23 -6.89 7.17 -7.92
C ILE A 23 -7.67 6.90 -6.64
N VAL A 24 -8.92 6.43 -6.75
CA VAL A 24 -9.75 6.05 -5.59
C VAL A 24 -9.07 4.94 -4.79
N GLY A 25 -8.56 3.90 -5.46
CA GLY A 25 -7.82 2.82 -4.81
C GLY A 25 -6.57 3.30 -4.08
N ILE A 26 -5.81 4.22 -4.68
CA ILE A 26 -4.63 4.85 -4.07
C ILE A 26 -5.02 5.61 -2.80
N ILE A 27 -6.10 6.39 -2.83
CA ILE A 27 -6.56 7.17 -1.66
C ILE A 27 -6.96 6.22 -0.53
N ILE A 28 -7.77 5.19 -0.83
CA ILE A 28 -8.18 4.19 0.16
C ILE A 28 -6.95 3.50 0.76
N GLY A 29 -6.02 3.05 -0.10
CA GLY A 29 -4.78 2.40 0.34
C GLY A 29 -3.95 3.30 1.26
N ASN A 30 -3.84 4.60 0.97
CA ASN A 30 -3.10 5.54 1.82
C ASN A 30 -3.73 5.73 3.19
N ILE A 31 -5.06 5.71 3.27
CA ILE A 31 -5.78 5.80 4.55
C ILE A 31 -5.58 4.51 5.34
N VAL A 32 -5.78 3.35 4.72
CA VAL A 32 -5.67 2.04 5.37
C VAL A 32 -4.25 1.75 5.84
N PHE A 33 -3.24 2.03 5.02
CA PHE A 33 -1.83 1.73 5.29
C PHE A 33 -1.02 2.95 5.75
N ASN A 34 -1.68 3.97 6.31
CA ASN A 34 -1.00 5.21 6.70
C ASN A 34 0.15 4.98 7.70
N ASN A 35 0.04 3.96 8.55
CA ASN A 35 1.03 3.65 9.57
C ASN A 35 2.34 3.09 9.00
N PHE A 36 2.30 2.35 7.88
CA PHE A 36 3.49 1.77 7.23
C PHE A 36 4.56 2.83 6.90
N GLU A 37 4.11 4.00 6.47
CA GLU A 37 4.98 5.06 5.95
C GLU A 37 5.00 6.29 6.86
N LYS A 38 4.58 6.15 8.13
CA LYS A 38 4.50 7.28 9.08
C LYS A 38 5.85 7.95 9.35
N HIS A 39 6.93 7.21 9.18
CA HIS A 39 8.31 7.70 9.32
C HIS A 39 8.84 8.41 8.05
N LEU A 40 8.14 8.29 6.91
CA LEU A 40 8.54 8.90 5.65
C LEU A 40 7.89 10.28 5.48
N PRO A 41 8.61 11.27 4.91
CA PRO A 41 8.02 12.55 4.59
C PRO A 41 6.98 12.43 3.46
N ILE A 42 5.91 13.22 3.54
CA ILE A 42 4.73 13.09 2.67
C ILE A 42 5.04 13.17 1.17
N TYR A 43 6.02 13.98 0.75
CA TYR A 43 6.40 14.12 -0.65
C TYR A 43 6.95 12.81 -1.25
N ARG A 44 7.65 11.98 -0.45
CA ARG A 44 8.13 10.66 -0.91
C ARG A 44 6.98 9.69 -1.12
N ARG A 45 5.97 9.77 -0.25
CA ARG A 45 4.74 8.96 -0.33
C ARG A 45 3.97 9.31 -1.60
N ILE A 46 3.73 10.61 -1.84
CA ILE A 46 3.07 11.09 -3.06
C ILE A 46 3.86 10.70 -4.32
N LEU A 47 5.19 10.87 -4.31
CA LEU A 47 6.04 10.51 -5.44
C LEU A 47 5.95 9.01 -5.79
N LYS A 48 5.97 8.12 -4.79
CA LYS A 48 5.80 6.67 -4.99
C LYS A 48 4.47 6.36 -5.70
N LEU A 49 3.38 6.98 -5.27
CA LEU A 49 2.05 6.77 -5.86
C LEU A 49 1.96 7.36 -7.27
N PHE A 50 2.58 8.52 -7.50
CA PHE A 50 2.66 9.14 -8.80
C PHE A 50 3.42 8.26 -9.80
N ILE A 51 4.53 7.65 -9.39
CA ILE A 51 5.28 6.69 -10.22
C ILE A 51 4.41 5.47 -10.57
N VAL A 52 3.69 4.90 -9.59
CA VAL A 52 2.80 3.76 -9.85
C VAL A 52 1.71 4.13 -10.87
N LEU A 53 1.07 5.29 -10.70
CA LEU A 53 0.06 5.79 -11.63
C LEU A 53 0.63 6.02 -13.04
N LEU A 54 1.81 6.63 -13.14
CA LEU A 54 2.48 6.90 -14.41
C LEU A 54 2.81 5.60 -15.15
N VAL A 55 3.31 4.58 -14.45
CA VAL A 55 3.60 3.26 -15.02
C VAL A 55 2.33 2.61 -15.55
N LEU A 56 1.25 2.60 -14.76
CA LEU A 56 -0.03 2.04 -15.18
C LEU A 56 -0.58 2.77 -16.42
N ILE A 57 -0.61 4.10 -16.41
CA ILE A 57 -1.06 4.91 -17.56
C ILE A 57 -0.22 4.58 -18.81
N THR A 58 1.10 4.52 -18.67
CA THR A 58 2.01 4.20 -19.78
C THR A 58 1.68 2.82 -20.37
N VAL A 59 1.53 1.80 -19.52
CA VAL A 59 1.13 0.45 -19.96
C VAL A 59 -0.23 0.48 -20.66
N GLY A 60 -1.22 1.18 -20.10
CA GLY A 60 -2.55 1.26 -20.68
C GLY A 60 -2.61 1.97 -22.02
N VAL A 61 -1.83 3.04 -22.20
CA VAL A 61 -1.78 3.80 -23.47
C VAL A 61 -1.03 3.01 -24.55
N PHE A 62 0.06 2.32 -24.20
CA PHE A 62 0.89 1.63 -25.18
C PHE A 62 0.38 0.22 -25.50
N LEU A 63 0.04 -0.58 -24.49
CA LEU A 63 -0.34 -1.99 -24.63
C LEU A 63 -1.86 -2.20 -24.57
N GLY A 64 -2.60 -1.25 -24.03
CA GLY A 64 -4.07 -1.29 -23.98
C GLY A 64 -4.64 -1.68 -22.63
N ARG A 65 -5.97 -1.60 -22.55
CA ARG A 65 -6.75 -1.70 -21.31
C ARG A 65 -6.63 -3.06 -20.60
N ILE A 66 -6.47 -4.16 -21.35
CA ILE A 66 -6.33 -5.50 -20.75
C ILE A 66 -5.00 -5.64 -19.98
N PHE A 67 -3.90 -5.10 -20.51
CA PHE A 67 -2.61 -5.12 -19.84
C PHE A 67 -2.58 -4.18 -18.64
N PHE A 68 -3.25 -3.04 -18.74
CA PHE A 68 -3.46 -2.12 -17.61
C PHE A 68 -4.12 -2.83 -16.42
N TYR A 69 -5.26 -3.49 -16.64
CA TYR A 69 -5.97 -4.20 -15.58
C TYR A 69 -5.24 -5.46 -15.14
N GLY A 70 -4.56 -6.17 -16.04
CA GLY A 70 -3.72 -7.30 -15.69
C GLY A 70 -2.60 -6.92 -14.72
N LEU A 71 -1.91 -5.80 -14.99
CA LEU A 71 -0.87 -5.29 -14.11
C LEU A 71 -1.43 -4.78 -12.77
N LEU A 72 -2.57 -4.06 -12.81
CA LEU A 72 -3.25 -3.60 -11.60
C LEU A 72 -3.68 -4.79 -10.71
N LEU A 73 -4.25 -5.84 -11.32
CA LEU A 73 -4.67 -7.05 -10.60
C LEU A 73 -3.46 -7.79 -10.00
N LEU A 74 -2.41 -7.99 -10.80
CA LEU A 74 -1.19 -8.66 -10.36
C LEU A 74 -0.57 -7.96 -9.14
N THR A 75 -0.41 -6.64 -9.21
CA THR A 75 0.16 -5.85 -8.11
C THR A 75 -0.76 -5.83 -6.89
N THR A 76 -2.08 -5.72 -7.08
CA THR A 76 -3.06 -5.77 -5.98
C THR A 76 -3.05 -7.12 -5.26
N ILE A 77 -3.02 -8.23 -5.99
CA ILE A 77 -2.90 -9.57 -5.41
C ILE A 77 -1.61 -9.70 -4.62
N GLY A 78 -0.49 -9.23 -5.17
CA GLY A 78 0.79 -9.21 -4.47
C GLY A 78 0.72 -8.45 -3.13
N GLN A 79 0.09 -7.27 -3.12
CA GLN A 79 -0.14 -6.51 -1.88
C GLN A 79 -1.00 -7.31 -0.89
N ILE A 80 -2.13 -7.89 -1.32
CA ILE A 80 -3.00 -8.67 -0.43
C ILE A 80 -2.24 -9.84 0.20
N ILE A 81 -1.48 -10.60 -0.60
CA ILE A 81 -0.68 -11.73 -0.10
C ILE A 81 0.36 -11.25 0.91
N LEU A 82 1.05 -10.14 0.61
CA LEU A 82 2.04 -9.59 1.52
C LEU A 82 1.43 -9.16 2.86
N HIS A 83 0.33 -8.42 2.83
CA HIS A 83 -0.30 -7.85 4.01
C HIS A 83 -1.10 -8.86 4.84
N THR A 84 -1.77 -9.83 4.22
CA THR A 84 -2.65 -10.76 4.94
C THR A 84 -1.97 -12.06 5.34
N TRP A 85 -0.92 -12.47 4.62
CA TRP A 85 -0.29 -13.77 4.85
C TRP A 85 1.21 -13.67 5.15
N TYR A 86 1.98 -13.02 4.28
CA TYR A 86 3.44 -13.01 4.42
C TYR A 86 3.90 -12.22 5.66
N PHE A 87 3.49 -10.96 5.83
CA PHE A 87 3.92 -10.15 6.98
C PHE A 87 3.50 -10.78 8.32
N PRO A 88 2.23 -11.21 8.52
CA PRO A 88 1.84 -11.85 9.77
C PRO A 88 2.64 -13.11 10.08
N LYS A 89 2.94 -13.92 9.05
CA LYS A 89 3.76 -15.13 9.21
C LYS A 89 5.20 -14.82 9.67
N HIS A 90 5.70 -13.62 9.42
CA HIS A 90 7.02 -13.16 9.85
C HIS A 90 6.97 -12.28 11.11
N GLY A 91 5.86 -12.29 11.86
CA GLY A 91 5.72 -11.52 13.09
C GLY A 91 5.57 -10.02 12.86
N ILE A 92 5.23 -9.58 11.64
CA ILE A 92 5.00 -8.18 11.29
C ILE A 92 3.49 -7.96 11.14
N ASN A 93 2.95 -6.93 11.78
CA ASN A 93 1.56 -6.57 11.62
C ASN A 93 1.28 -6.14 10.17
N GLY A 94 0.35 -6.84 9.51
CA GLY A 94 -0.02 -6.60 8.12
C GLY A 94 -0.62 -5.22 7.82
N LEU A 95 -1.13 -4.50 8.81
CA LEU A 95 -1.73 -3.16 8.66
C LEU A 95 -0.83 -2.03 9.16
N THR A 96 0.04 -2.28 10.14
CA THR A 96 0.89 -1.23 10.73
C THR A 96 2.38 -1.35 10.42
N ALA A 97 2.82 -2.50 9.90
CA ALA A 97 4.24 -2.85 9.72
C ALA A 97 5.03 -3.00 11.03
N GLU A 98 4.36 -2.99 12.18
CA GLU A 98 5.03 -3.08 13.48
C GLU A 98 5.41 -4.52 13.82
N PRO A 99 6.62 -4.77 14.33
CA PRO A 99 7.02 -6.09 14.81
C PRO A 99 6.25 -6.45 16.09
N TYR A 100 5.63 -7.63 16.10
CA TYR A 100 4.76 -8.10 17.18
C TYR A 100 5.51 -8.30 18.50
N GLU A 101 6.71 -8.86 18.46
CA GLU A 101 7.52 -9.12 19.66
C GLU A 101 7.95 -7.83 20.35
N GLU A 102 8.39 -6.82 19.59
CA GLU A 102 8.76 -5.52 20.16
C GLU A 102 7.55 -4.82 20.80
N TYR A 103 6.36 -4.98 20.22
CA TYR A 103 5.11 -4.51 20.80
C TYR A 103 4.82 -5.20 22.15
N LEU A 104 4.99 -6.52 22.25
CA LEU A 104 4.81 -7.27 23.50
C LEU A 104 5.81 -6.83 24.59
N ASP A 105 7.09 -6.69 24.23
CA ASP A 105 8.15 -6.23 25.14
C ASP A 105 7.83 -4.84 25.72
N LEU A 106 7.30 -3.95 24.87
CA LEU A 106 6.95 -2.59 25.26
C LEU A 106 5.77 -2.59 26.26
N ILE A 107 4.78 -3.46 26.05
CA ILE A 107 3.67 -3.66 27.01
C ILE A 107 4.17 -4.19 28.34
N GLU A 108 5.07 -5.17 28.34
CA GLU A 108 5.60 -5.74 29.58
C GLU A 108 6.40 -4.69 30.38
N LYS A 109 7.27 -3.93 29.71
CA LYS A 109 8.01 -2.81 30.32
C LYS A 109 7.07 -1.77 30.95
N MET A 110 5.97 -1.43 30.27
CA MET A 110 4.97 -0.49 30.80
C MET A 110 4.25 -1.04 32.04
N LYS A 111 3.89 -2.33 32.04
CA LYS A 111 3.27 -3.00 33.20
C LYS A 111 4.19 -3.02 34.41
N ASN A 112 5.47 -3.35 34.21
CA ASN A 112 6.48 -3.39 35.26
C ASN A 112 6.76 -2.01 35.84
N LYS A 113 6.87 -0.97 35.00
CA LYS A 113 7.02 0.44 35.43
C LYS A 113 5.82 0.89 36.27
N LYS A 114 4.60 0.58 35.85
CA LYS A 114 3.37 0.92 36.61
C LYS A 114 3.33 0.23 37.98
N LYS A 115 3.76 -1.03 38.06
CA LYS A 115 3.86 -1.77 39.32
C LYS A 115 4.91 -1.15 40.25
N GLY A 116 6.11 -0.85 39.73
CA GLY A 116 7.18 -0.21 40.50
C GLY A 116 6.82 1.18 41.04
N ASN A 117 6.07 1.99 40.28
CA ASN A 117 5.59 3.29 40.74
C ASN A 117 4.52 3.19 41.83
N ARG A 118 3.70 2.11 41.86
CA ARG A 118 2.70 1.89 42.92
C ARG A 118 3.32 1.45 44.25
N THR A 119 4.51 0.85 44.22
CA THR A 119 5.18 0.30 45.41
C THR A 119 6.23 1.24 46.01
N ARG A 120 6.48 2.42 45.42
CA ARG A 120 7.33 3.45 46.03
C ARG A 120 6.50 4.28 47.01
N PRO A 121 6.84 4.32 48.31
CA PRO A 121 6.25 5.29 49.23
C PRO A 121 6.65 6.71 48.78
N GLN A 122 5.71 7.66 48.90
CA GLN A 122 5.92 9.08 48.60
C GLN A 122 6.80 9.75 49.66
#